data_AF-A0A9C9G7X5-F1
#
_entry.id   AF-A0A9C9G7X5-F1
#
_cell.length_a   1.000
_cell.length_b   1.000
_cell.length_c   1.000
_cell.angle_alpha   90.00
_cell.angle_beta   90.00
_cell.angle_gamma   90.00
#
_symmetry.space_group_name_H-M   'P 1'
#
loop_
_entity.id
_entity.type
_entity.pdbx_description
1 polymer ?
#
loop_
_entity_poly.entity_id
_entity_poly.type
_entity_poly.pdbx_seq_one_letter_code
_entity_poly.pdbx_strand_id
1 'polypeptide(L)'
;LIHNRLRQAGWHSHNHIDTRGILQWLNVNAPVSELPLLPHVHNNNHETIRMAKETSDPDRLNVIRLWPAAFQPPGKNSQLWVGSVTQVERRQLVKMITYPATTRRFDIALQVLANSLNPVTIKTVTRTGMATNGISSWSGDILLVRP
;
A
#
# COMPACT_ATOMS: atom_id res chain seq x y z
N LEU A 1 3.56 13.65 10.12
CA LEU A 1 3.73 12.71 11.25
C LEU A 1 3.80 11.24 10.77
N ILE A 2 2.78 10.74 10.05
CA ILE A 2 2.72 9.32 9.61
C ILE A 2 3.88 8.90 8.69
N HIS A 3 4.24 9.75 7.73
CA HIS A 3 5.36 9.52 6.80
C HIS A 3 6.71 9.29 7.51
N ASN A 4 7.02 10.12 8.51
CA ASN A 4 8.28 10.00 9.24
C ASN A 4 8.33 8.72 10.09
N ARG A 5 7.20 8.30 10.68
CA ARG A 5 7.11 7.03 11.42
C ARG A 5 7.28 5.83 10.50
N LEU A 6 6.63 5.86 9.33
CA LEU A 6 6.80 4.82 8.32
C LEU A 6 8.27 4.72 7.89
N ARG A 7 8.94 5.86 7.65
CA ARG A 7 10.39 5.87 7.36
C ARG A 7 11.23 5.24 8.47
N GLN A 8 10.96 5.59 9.73
CA GLN A 8 11.65 4.99 10.87
C GLN A 8 11.39 3.48 11.00
N ALA A 9 10.22 3.01 10.58
CA ALA A 9 9.86 1.59 10.56
C ALA A 9 10.37 0.84 9.31
N GLY A 10 11.26 1.44 8.52
CA GLY A 10 11.89 0.82 7.36
C GLY A 10 11.07 0.89 6.08
N TRP A 11 10.01 1.71 6.02
CA TRP A 11 9.31 1.99 4.78
C TRP A 11 10.04 3.06 3.99
N HIS A 12 10.28 2.83 2.71
CA HIS A 12 10.93 3.78 1.82
C HIS A 12 9.93 4.30 0.78
N SER A 13 10.16 5.51 0.27
CA SER A 13 9.40 6.02 -0.87
C SER A 13 9.66 5.12 -2.07
N HIS A 14 8.60 4.67 -2.74
CA HIS A 14 8.72 3.83 -3.93
C HIS A 14 8.46 4.68 -5.18
N ASN A 15 9.23 4.45 -6.24
CA ASN A 15 9.15 5.26 -7.44
C ASN A 15 7.73 5.30 -8.02
N HIS A 16 7.35 6.50 -8.46
CA HIS A 16 6.20 6.72 -9.31
C HIS A 16 6.49 6.15 -10.71
N ILE A 17 5.44 5.76 -11.43
CA ILE A 17 5.59 5.55 -12.88
C ILE A 17 5.91 6.91 -13.49
N ASP A 18 7.16 7.09 -13.91
CA ASP A 18 7.51 8.03 -14.96
C ASP A 18 7.66 7.26 -16.29
N THR A 19 7.71 7.97 -17.40
CA THR A 19 7.80 7.35 -18.74
C THR A 19 9.05 6.49 -18.92
N ARG A 20 10.12 6.73 -18.15
CA ARG A 20 11.34 5.91 -18.13
C ARG A 20 11.18 4.64 -17.30
N GLY A 21 10.40 4.70 -16.22
CA GLY A 21 10.09 3.59 -15.34
C GLY A 21 9.40 2.46 -16.07
N ILE A 22 8.51 2.74 -17.02
CA ILE A 22 7.81 1.71 -17.83
C ILE A 22 8.81 0.78 -18.56
N LEU A 23 9.97 1.29 -18.98
CA LEU A 23 11.01 0.47 -19.63
C LEU A 23 11.63 -0.56 -18.68
N GLN A 24 11.59 -0.33 -17.35
CA GLN A 24 12.04 -1.32 -16.38
C GLN A 24 11.20 -2.59 -16.40
N TRP A 25 9.94 -2.56 -16.87
CA TRP A 25 9.17 -3.78 -17.06
C TRP A 25 9.73 -4.71 -18.14
N LEU A 26 10.57 -4.19 -19.03
CA LEU A 26 11.29 -4.99 -20.03
C LEU A 26 12.57 -5.62 -19.45
N ASN A 27 13.00 -5.19 -18.25
CA ASN A 27 14.11 -5.84 -17.54
C ASN A 27 13.59 -7.07 -16.79
N VAL A 28 13.74 -8.23 -17.41
CA VAL A 28 13.23 -9.51 -16.87
C VAL A 28 13.91 -9.97 -15.57
N ASN A 29 15.07 -9.38 -15.26
CA ASN A 29 15.87 -9.69 -14.07
C ASN A 29 15.74 -8.61 -12.98
N ALA A 30 14.96 -7.55 -13.20
CA ALA A 30 14.78 -6.50 -12.21
C ALA A 30 14.08 -7.06 -10.95
N PRO A 31 14.63 -6.79 -9.75
CA PRO A 31 13.96 -7.14 -8.50
C PRO A 31 12.67 -6.33 -8.34
N VAL A 32 11.70 -6.85 -7.59
CA VAL A 32 10.38 -6.20 -7.44
C VAL A 32 10.48 -4.79 -6.82
N SER A 33 11.50 -4.53 -6.02
CA SER A 33 11.84 -3.23 -5.41
C SER A 33 12.20 -2.16 -6.43
N GLU A 34 12.65 -2.55 -7.61
CA GLU A 34 13.01 -1.65 -8.71
C GLU A 34 11.92 -1.52 -9.76
N LEU A 35 10.99 -2.49 -9.79
CA LEU A 35 9.86 -2.44 -10.71
C LEU A 35 8.92 -1.28 -10.36
N PRO A 36 8.46 -0.51 -11.36
CA PRO A 36 7.56 0.60 -11.09
C PRO A 36 6.17 0.05 -10.75
N LEU A 37 5.58 0.60 -9.68
CA LEU A 37 4.26 0.21 -9.22
C LEU A 37 3.16 0.95 -9.99
N LEU A 38 2.15 0.22 -10.44
CA LEU A 38 0.98 0.79 -11.12
C LEU A 38 0.28 1.84 -10.24
N PRO A 39 -0.12 3.00 -10.81
CA PRO A 39 -0.93 3.98 -10.10
C PRO A 39 -2.28 3.38 -9.74
N HIS A 40 -2.70 3.58 -8.49
CA HIS A 40 -4.06 3.28 -8.07
C HIS A 40 -4.81 4.60 -7.87
N VAL A 41 -5.96 4.72 -8.53
CA VAL A 41 -6.86 5.86 -8.37
C VAL A 41 -7.93 5.50 -7.34
N HIS A 42 -8.15 6.38 -6.37
CA HIS A 42 -9.27 6.27 -5.43
C HIS A 42 -10.08 7.56 -5.46
N ASN A 43 -11.38 7.47 -5.77
CA ASN A 43 -12.31 8.61 -5.83
C ASN A 43 -11.77 9.83 -6.61
N ASN A 44 -11.31 9.62 -7.85
CA ASN A 44 -10.69 10.66 -8.71
C ASN A 44 -9.40 11.32 -8.17
N ASN A 45 -8.86 10.87 -7.04
CA ASN A 45 -7.60 11.39 -6.51
C ASN A 45 -6.45 10.43 -6.80
N HIS A 46 -5.36 11.00 -7.32
CA HIS A 46 -4.07 10.32 -7.39
C HIS A 46 -3.53 10.09 -5.97
N GLU A 47 -2.90 8.94 -5.76
CA GLU A 47 -2.23 8.65 -4.49
C GLU A 47 -1.17 9.70 -4.17
N THR A 48 -1.19 10.21 -2.94
CA THR A 48 -0.29 11.29 -2.53
C THR A 48 0.96 10.74 -1.85
N ILE A 49 0.84 9.60 -1.18
CA ILE A 49 1.98 8.93 -0.53
C ILE A 49 1.95 7.45 -0.90
N ARG A 50 3.05 6.98 -1.50
CA ARG A 50 3.32 5.57 -1.76
C ARG A 50 4.64 5.19 -1.10
N MET A 51 4.59 4.22 -0.20
CA MET A 51 5.79 3.68 0.43
C MET A 51 5.81 2.16 0.30
N ALA A 52 6.99 1.59 0.15
CA ALA A 52 7.21 0.16 0.10
C ALA A 52 8.09 -0.27 1.27
N LYS A 53 7.95 -1.53 1.66
CA LYS A 53 8.80 -2.20 2.62
C LYS A 53 9.08 -3.61 2.11
N GLU A 54 10.36 -3.95 2.06
CA GLU A 54 10.82 -5.27 1.64
C GLU A 54 10.28 -6.36 2.57
N THR A 55 10.15 -7.56 2.02
CA THR A 55 9.80 -8.76 2.78
C THR A 55 11.00 -9.70 2.82
N SER A 56 10.90 -10.80 3.57
CA SER A 56 11.92 -11.86 3.52
C SER A 56 12.01 -12.54 2.14
N ASP A 57 10.95 -12.43 1.33
CA ASP A 57 10.92 -12.89 -0.05
C ASP A 57 11.32 -11.71 -0.97
N PRO A 58 12.44 -11.81 -1.71
CA PRO A 58 12.92 -10.75 -2.60
C PRO A 58 12.02 -10.50 -3.81
N ASP A 59 11.05 -11.39 -4.08
CA ASP A 59 10.04 -11.20 -5.12
C ASP A 59 8.77 -10.54 -4.60
N ARG A 60 8.73 -10.11 -3.33
CA ARG A 60 7.55 -9.48 -2.71
C ARG A 60 7.87 -8.17 -2.00
N LEU A 61 6.90 -7.25 -2.03
CA LEU A 61 6.92 -6.02 -1.22
C LEU A 61 5.59 -5.82 -0.52
N ASN A 62 5.64 -5.24 0.67
CA ASN A 62 4.47 -4.58 1.26
C ASN A 62 4.42 -3.16 0.74
N VAL A 63 3.26 -2.74 0.25
CA VAL A 63 3.02 -1.41 -0.31
C VAL A 63 1.90 -0.75 0.47
N ILE A 64 2.16 0.43 1.00
CA ILE A 64 1.15 1.31 1.57
C ILE A 64 0.91 2.49 0.64
N ARG A 65 -0.38 2.78 0.43
CA ARG A 65 -0.85 3.92 -0.36
C ARG A 65 -1.76 4.75 0.54
N LEU A 66 -1.52 6.05 0.60
CA LEU A 66 -2.32 6.99 1.39
C LEU A 66 -2.85 8.13 0.51
N TRP A 67 -4.09 8.52 0.80
CA TRP A 67 -4.82 9.63 0.21
C TRP A 67 -5.29 10.58 1.33
N PRO A 68 -5.34 11.90 1.09
CA PRO A 68 -6.01 12.81 2.00
C PRO A 68 -7.50 12.45 2.08
N ALA A 69 -8.04 12.33 3.29
CA ALA A 69 -9.47 12.21 3.47
C ALA A 69 -10.16 13.51 3.01
N ALA A 70 -11.30 13.39 2.34
CA ALA A 70 -12.13 14.53 1.95
C ALA A 70 -12.73 15.28 3.17
N PHE A 71 -12.69 14.66 4.35
CA PHE A 71 -13.20 15.23 5.59
C PHE A 71 -12.06 15.76 6.47
N GLN A 72 -12.18 17.02 6.88
CA GLN A 72 -11.35 17.63 7.91
C GLN A 72 -12.19 17.81 9.18
N PRO A 73 -11.78 17.23 10.33
CA PRO A 73 -12.51 17.41 11.58
C PRO A 73 -12.57 18.90 11.96
N PRO A 74 -13.75 19.45 12.31
CA PRO A 74 -13.85 20.81 12.78
C PRO A 74 -12.98 21.02 14.03
N GLY A 75 -12.22 22.13 14.06
CA GLY A 75 -11.37 22.48 15.20
C GLY A 75 -10.03 21.73 15.29
N LYS A 76 -9.67 20.91 14.30
CA LYS A 76 -8.33 20.29 14.22
C LYS A 76 -7.67 20.53 12.86
N ASN A 77 -6.49 21.14 12.87
CA ASN A 77 -5.62 21.29 11.69
C ASN A 77 -4.93 19.98 11.25
N SER A 78 -5.42 18.82 11.70
CA SER A 78 -4.83 17.53 11.36
C SER A 78 -5.53 16.94 10.12
N GLN A 79 -4.85 16.97 8.98
CA GLN A 79 -5.27 16.27 7.77
C GLN A 79 -5.44 14.77 8.08
N LEU A 80 -6.64 14.24 7.87
CA LEU A 80 -6.90 12.81 7.94
C LEU A 80 -6.37 12.14 6.68
N TRP A 81 -5.86 10.92 6.83
CA TRP A 81 -5.35 10.09 5.75
C TRP A 81 -6.16 8.79 5.69
N VAL A 82 -6.67 8.47 4.51
CA VAL A 82 -7.26 7.16 4.20
C VAL A 82 -6.20 6.37 3.45
N GLY A 83 -6.04 5.09 3.75
CA GLY A 83 -4.99 4.29 3.14
C GLY A 83 -5.38 2.85 2.90
N SER A 84 -4.64 2.22 2.00
CA SER A 84 -4.68 0.78 1.76
C SER A 84 -3.27 0.23 1.88
N VAL A 85 -3.14 -0.96 2.47
CA VAL A 85 -1.90 -1.70 2.50
C VAL A 85 -2.10 -3.04 1.82
N THR A 86 -1.19 -3.38 0.91
CA THR A 86 -1.28 -4.56 0.06
C THR A 86 0.10 -5.17 -0.12
N GLN A 87 0.18 -6.48 -0.30
CA GLN A 87 1.41 -7.10 -0.76
C GLN A 87 1.40 -7.19 -2.29
N VAL A 88 2.50 -6.82 -2.93
CA VAL A 88 2.74 -7.04 -4.36
C VAL A 88 3.80 -8.12 -4.54
N GLU A 89 3.70 -8.86 -5.64
CA GLU A 89 4.69 -9.87 -6.02
C GLU A 89 5.14 -9.67 -7.47
N ARG A 90 6.38 -10.04 -7.77
CA ARG A 90 6.92 -10.06 -9.13
C ARG A 90 6.20 -11.12 -9.96
N ARG A 91 5.71 -10.74 -11.13
CA ARG A 91 5.13 -11.66 -12.12
C ARG A 91 5.75 -11.43 -13.48
N GLN A 92 5.73 -12.48 -14.30
CA GLN A 92 6.21 -12.43 -15.67
C GLN A 92 5.07 -12.74 -16.64
N LEU A 93 4.94 -11.90 -17.67
CA LEU A 93 4.10 -12.15 -18.83
C LEU A 93 5.02 -12.60 -19.98
N VAL A 94 4.70 -13.76 -20.56
CA VAL A 94 5.40 -14.36 -21.73
C VAL A 94 6.94 -14.36 -21.65
N LYS A 95 7.51 -14.37 -20.43
CA LYS A 95 8.96 -14.25 -20.14
C LYS A 95 9.66 -13.00 -20.70
N MET A 96 8.93 -12.05 -21.26
CA MET A 96 9.49 -10.81 -21.85
C MET A 96 9.19 -9.58 -21.00
N ILE A 97 8.13 -9.64 -20.20
CA ILE A 97 7.67 -8.49 -19.40
C ILE A 97 7.56 -8.92 -17.95
N THR A 98 8.22 -8.19 -17.05
CA THR A 98 8.16 -8.40 -15.61
C THR A 98 7.46 -7.23 -14.95
N TYR A 99 6.43 -7.51 -14.14
CA TYR A 99 5.60 -6.47 -13.54
C TYR A 99 5.21 -6.83 -12.10
N PRO A 100 4.97 -5.83 -11.24
CA PRO A 100 4.47 -6.06 -9.89
C PRO A 100 2.95 -6.25 -9.92
N ALA A 101 2.46 -7.33 -9.30
CA ALA A 101 1.05 -7.65 -9.20
C ALA A 101 0.58 -7.66 -7.75
N THR A 102 -0.55 -7.00 -7.48
CA THR A 102 -1.18 -7.00 -6.16
C THR A 102 -1.71 -8.40 -5.82
N THR A 103 -1.30 -8.93 -4.68
CA THR A 103 -1.76 -10.21 -4.14
C THR A 103 -3.00 -10.01 -3.27
N ARG A 104 -3.73 -11.09 -2.98
CA ARG A 104 -4.93 -11.06 -2.13
C ARG A 104 -4.65 -11.22 -0.63
N ARG A 105 -3.38 -11.05 -0.19
CA ARG A 105 -2.92 -11.24 1.20
C ARG A 105 -3.02 -9.93 1.99
N PHE A 106 -4.25 -9.44 2.16
CA PHE A 106 -4.52 -8.13 2.79
C PHE A 106 -4.29 -8.16 4.31
N ASP A 107 -4.56 -9.30 4.94
CA ASP A 107 -4.36 -9.60 6.36
C ASP A 107 -2.90 -9.42 6.79
N ILE A 108 -1.96 -10.01 6.04
CA ILE A 108 -0.52 -9.92 6.33
C ILE A 108 -0.02 -8.49 6.16
N ALA A 109 -0.44 -7.84 5.08
CA ALA A 109 -0.04 -6.47 4.78
C ALA A 109 -0.52 -5.50 5.89
N LEU A 110 -1.74 -5.73 6.40
CA LEU A 110 -2.32 -4.99 7.52
C LEU A 110 -1.55 -5.20 8.82
N GLN A 111 -1.17 -6.44 9.12
CA GLN A 111 -0.38 -6.77 10.31
C GLN A 111 1.01 -6.10 10.29
N VAL A 112 1.69 -6.11 9.15
CA VAL A 112 2.99 -5.42 8.98
C VAL A 112 2.87 -3.92 9.22
N LEU A 113 1.79 -3.31 8.72
CA LEU A 113 1.52 -1.90 8.97
C LEU A 113 1.26 -1.62 10.46
N ALA A 114 0.39 -2.42 11.10
CA ALA A 114 0.09 -2.27 12.52
C ALA A 114 1.36 -2.33 13.39
N ASN A 115 2.23 -3.30 13.11
CA ASN A 115 3.53 -3.44 13.80
C ASN A 115 4.45 -2.25 13.54
N SER A 116 4.41 -1.67 12.34
CA SER A 116 5.21 -0.50 11.97
C SER A 116 4.76 0.80 12.64
N LEU A 117 3.54 0.83 13.19
CA LEU A 117 2.93 2.00 13.79
C LEU A 117 2.85 1.95 15.32
N ASN A 118 3.14 0.82 15.96
CA ASN A 118 3.21 0.68 17.42
C ASN A 118 4.24 1.70 17.99
N PRO A 119 3.91 2.58 18.97
CA PRO A 119 2.78 2.57 19.91
C PRO A 119 1.57 3.47 19.57
N VAL A 120 1.38 3.86 18.31
CA VAL A 120 0.22 4.68 17.94
C VAL A 120 -1.08 3.93 18.18
N THR A 121 -2.09 4.59 18.75
CA THR A 121 -3.42 4.01 18.92
C THR A 121 -4.03 3.72 17.55
N ILE A 122 -4.03 2.43 17.22
CA ILE A 122 -4.71 1.88 16.05
C ILE A 122 -6.09 1.42 16.49
N LYS A 123 -7.13 1.89 15.82
CA LYS A 123 -8.48 1.35 15.95
C LYS A 123 -8.85 0.66 14.65
N THR A 124 -8.95 -0.65 14.67
CA THR A 124 -9.53 -1.40 13.55
C THR A 124 -11.05 -1.26 13.61
N VAL A 125 -11.67 -0.84 12.51
CA VAL A 125 -13.12 -0.77 12.38
C VAL A 125 -13.53 -1.60 11.17
N THR A 126 -14.37 -2.61 11.40
CA THR A 126 -14.97 -3.39 10.33
C THR A 126 -16.17 -2.62 9.78
N ARG A 127 -16.25 -2.45 8.46
CA ARG A 127 -17.40 -1.78 7.84
C ARG A 127 -18.61 -2.72 7.87
N THR A 128 -19.47 -2.60 8.87
CA THR A 128 -20.72 -3.35 8.97
C THR A 128 -21.64 -2.96 7.80
N GLY A 129 -21.87 -3.88 6.85
CA GLY A 129 -22.80 -3.63 5.74
C GLY A 129 -22.51 -4.35 4.41
N MET A 130 -21.41 -5.10 4.27
CA MET A 130 -21.20 -5.95 3.09
C MET A 130 -20.97 -7.40 3.54
N ALA A 131 -22.04 -8.19 3.59
CA ALA A 131 -21.93 -9.64 3.60
C ALA A 131 -21.24 -10.07 2.29
N THR A 132 -19.99 -10.52 2.39
CA THR A 132 -19.26 -11.10 1.27
C THR A 132 -19.81 -12.50 1.04
N ASN A 133 -20.81 -12.62 0.15
CA ASN A 133 -21.26 -13.90 -0.37
C ASN A 133 -20.10 -14.54 -1.15
N GLY A 134 -19.30 -15.35 -0.46
CA GLY A 134 -18.52 -16.46 -1.02
C GLY A 134 -17.35 -16.13 -1.98
N ILE A 135 -17.02 -14.86 -2.24
CA ILE A 135 -15.90 -14.51 -3.13
C ILE A 135 -14.95 -13.52 -2.46
N SER A 136 -13.70 -13.98 -2.27
CA SER A 136 -12.47 -13.22 -1.98
C SER A 136 -12.13 -12.93 -0.51
N SER A 137 -10.84 -13.15 -0.21
CA SER A 137 -10.12 -13.00 1.06
C SER A 137 -10.03 -11.56 1.59
N TRP A 138 -11.08 -10.76 1.42
CA TRP A 138 -11.16 -9.39 1.92
C TRP A 138 -12.05 -9.37 3.17
N SER A 139 -11.45 -9.05 4.33
CA SER A 139 -12.13 -9.11 5.65
C SER A 139 -12.97 -7.88 5.98
N GLY A 140 -12.90 -6.80 5.18
CA GLY A 140 -13.62 -5.56 5.46
C GLY A 140 -13.01 -4.70 6.58
N ASP A 141 -11.79 -5.02 7.02
CA ASP A 141 -11.10 -4.32 8.10
C ASP A 141 -10.45 -3.02 7.62
N ILE A 142 -10.72 -1.92 8.32
CA ILE A 142 -10.15 -0.60 8.08
C ILE A 142 -9.30 -0.21 9.29
N LEU A 143 -8.05 0.20 9.04
CA LEU A 143 -7.13 0.67 10.06
C LEU A 143 -7.28 2.18 10.25
N LEU A 144 -7.75 2.62 11.42
CA LEU A 144 -7.76 4.03 11.82
C LEU A 144 -6.56 4.33 12.71
N VAL A 145 -5.71 5.25 12.27
CA VAL A 145 -4.57 5.74 13.05
C VAL A 145 -4.96 7.07 13.68
N ARG A 146 -4.89 7.20 15.01
CA ARG A 146 -5.03 8.50 15.68
C ARG A 146 -3.64 9.11 15.88
N PRO A 147 -3.37 10.36 15.42
CA PRO A 147 -2.11 11.04 15.70
C PRO A 147 -1.92 11.35 17.19
#